data_AF-A0A2V8P3M4-F1
#
_entry.id   AF-A0A2V8P3M4-F1
#
_cell.length_a   1.000
_cell.length_b   1.000
_cell.length_c   1.000
_cell.angle_alpha   90.00
_cell.angle_beta   90.00
_cell.angle_gamma   90.00
#
_symmetry.space_group_name_H-M   'P 1'
#
loop_
_entity.id
_entity.type
_entity.pdbx_description
1 polymer ?
#
loop_
_entity_poly.entity_id
_entity_poly.type
_entity_poly.pdbx_seq_one_letter_code
_entity_poly.pdbx_strand_id
1 'polypeptide(L)'
;MLMGINLGGTNAQTPNGGVVNGTTWTGAMAVRTNTTTRAQLANGSVGAFLNSLNTNLTTGTGSASFGAILRRAGFPENYIVTNPQFGSVSMLNNVGNSTYHGLQLQFTRRLTNGFTNTTTWTWSRALGDSDTDTGATYRDPTRRSIEKTLLGFDRAHQLTSNGTYELPFGTGHFLFGNAPGWVQQIVGKWQLGGIMNYNTGSALSIGTFNGANSMNSGTQTISNVAAQPNVVGTLPKDMGKITKVSNGVVYFDGFTQIPDPNFAPPTLNGLNAGYSNKAIVAPNGQIVLVNPQPGEVGTLGYSTIRGPRSLNLDMNLIKRFRIHEDKVFEFRLDAINVLNHPNFANPTGANLSINANNTFGLITTASGSRSFVINTRINF
;
A
#
# COMPACT_ATOMS: atom_id res chain seq x y z
N MET A 1 -11.89 -21.14 31.20
CA MET A 1 -13.09 -21.25 30.34
C MET A 1 -12.96 -22.27 29.20
N LEU A 2 -11.79 -22.87 28.93
CA LEU A 2 -11.58 -23.84 27.82
C LEU A 2 -11.13 -25.23 28.32
N MET A 3 -11.59 -25.67 29.50
CA MET A 3 -11.31 -27.04 29.96
C MET A 3 -12.05 -28.01 29.03
N GLY A 4 -11.34 -28.67 28.10
CA GLY A 4 -11.88 -29.77 27.29
C GLY A 4 -11.79 -29.65 25.76
N ILE A 5 -11.32 -28.52 25.19
CA ILE A 5 -11.16 -28.43 23.72
C ILE A 5 -9.85 -29.08 23.26
N ASN A 6 -9.91 -30.26 22.66
CA ASN A 6 -8.72 -30.98 22.18
C ASN A 6 -8.53 -30.89 20.65
N LEU A 7 -7.35 -30.41 20.24
CA LEU A 7 -6.95 -30.24 18.83
C LEU A 7 -5.99 -31.33 18.34
N GLY A 8 -5.67 -32.34 19.16
CA GLY A 8 -4.62 -33.34 18.92
C GLY A 8 -5.01 -34.51 18.00
N GLY A 9 -5.49 -34.25 16.79
CA GLY A 9 -5.72 -35.32 15.79
C GLY A 9 -6.68 -36.44 16.24
N THR A 10 -6.66 -37.57 15.52
CA THR A 10 -7.70 -38.63 15.55
C THR A 10 -7.92 -39.30 16.92
N ASN A 11 -6.94 -39.25 17.82
CA ASN A 11 -6.98 -39.97 19.10
C ASN A 11 -7.11 -39.07 20.34
N ALA A 12 -7.12 -37.73 20.19
CA ALA A 12 -7.20 -36.82 21.33
C ALA A 12 -8.63 -36.30 21.62
N GLN A 13 -9.65 -36.79 20.92
CA GLN A 13 -10.93 -36.10 20.75
C GLN A 13 -12.01 -36.39 21.81
N THR A 14 -11.63 -36.66 23.05
CA THR A 14 -12.59 -36.74 24.16
C THR A 14 -12.53 -35.46 24.99
N PRO A 15 -13.65 -35.03 25.62
CA PRO A 15 -13.69 -33.87 26.51
C PRO A 15 -12.64 -33.91 27.65
N ASN A 16 -12.11 -35.10 27.96
CA ASN A 16 -11.13 -35.36 29.01
C ASN A 16 -9.69 -35.57 28.51
N GLY A 17 -9.41 -35.32 27.22
CA GLY A 17 -8.10 -35.57 26.65
C GLY A 17 -7.91 -37.03 26.23
N GLY A 18 -7.24 -37.23 25.10
CA GLY A 18 -6.89 -38.57 24.63
C GLY A 18 -5.41 -38.87 24.78
N VAL A 19 -5.09 -40.16 24.85
CA VAL A 19 -3.71 -40.63 24.98
C VAL A 19 -3.08 -40.71 23.60
N VAL A 20 -2.05 -39.91 23.35
CA VAL A 20 -1.23 -39.99 22.13
C VAL A 20 0.17 -40.41 22.56
N ASN A 21 0.64 -41.55 22.05
CA ASN A 21 1.93 -42.15 22.41
C ASN A 21 2.14 -42.30 23.94
N GLY A 22 1.12 -42.77 24.66
CA GLY A 22 1.20 -43.01 26.12
C GLY A 22 1.14 -41.76 27.00
N THR A 23 1.02 -40.56 26.41
CA THR A 23 0.86 -39.30 27.15
C THR A 23 -0.60 -38.85 27.09
N THR A 24 -1.20 -38.44 28.21
CA THR A 24 -2.54 -37.82 28.22
C THR A 24 -2.46 -36.39 27.69
N TRP A 25 -3.07 -36.13 26.54
CA TRP A 25 -3.09 -34.78 25.95
C TRP A 25 -4.29 -33.99 26.46
N THR A 26 -4.05 -32.97 27.27
CA THR A 26 -5.09 -32.01 27.63
C THR A 26 -5.38 -31.06 26.45
N GLY A 27 -6.59 -30.51 26.40
CA GLY A 27 -6.93 -29.50 25.39
C GLY A 27 -6.01 -28.28 25.40
N ALA A 28 -5.59 -27.86 26.59
CA ALA A 28 -4.63 -26.77 26.77
C ALA A 28 -3.23 -27.13 26.24
N MET A 29 -2.81 -28.40 26.30
CA MET A 29 -1.57 -28.85 25.65
C MET A 29 -1.70 -28.79 24.14
N ALA A 30 -2.80 -29.30 23.56
CA ALA A 30 -3.02 -29.31 22.12
C ALA A 30 -3.01 -27.88 21.52
N VAL A 31 -3.63 -26.92 22.20
CA VAL A 31 -3.62 -25.49 21.83
C VAL A 31 -2.22 -24.88 21.89
N ARG A 32 -1.35 -25.32 22.81
CA ARG A 32 0.02 -24.79 22.93
C ARG A 32 1.03 -25.47 22.01
N THR A 33 0.82 -26.75 21.70
CA THR A 33 1.71 -27.50 20.78
C THR A 33 1.45 -27.15 19.32
N ASN A 34 0.19 -26.85 18.97
CA ASN A 34 -0.15 -26.39 17.63
C ASN A 34 0.49 -25.01 17.36
N THR A 35 1.29 -24.93 16.30
CA THR A 35 2.08 -23.74 15.95
C THR A 35 1.20 -22.53 15.66
N THR A 36 0.05 -22.73 15.00
CA THR A 36 -0.90 -21.68 14.63
C THR A 36 -1.58 -21.09 15.87
N THR A 37 -2.20 -21.91 16.71
CA THR A 37 -2.88 -21.43 17.91
C THR A 37 -1.89 -20.88 18.94
N ARG A 38 -0.68 -21.44 19.03
CA ARG A 38 0.40 -20.88 19.84
C ARG A 38 0.77 -19.47 19.37
N ALA A 39 0.96 -19.26 18.07
CA ALA A 39 1.27 -17.93 17.53
C ALA A 39 0.12 -16.94 17.75
N GLN A 40 -1.13 -17.36 17.55
CA GLN A 40 -2.30 -16.50 17.78
C GLN A 40 -2.40 -16.06 19.24
N LEU A 41 -2.19 -16.98 20.20
CA LEU A 41 -2.16 -16.66 21.62
C LEU A 41 -0.96 -15.78 21.98
N ALA A 42 0.22 -16.09 21.45
CA ALA A 42 1.44 -15.33 21.70
C ALA A 42 1.34 -13.89 21.19
N ASN A 43 0.55 -13.62 20.14
CA ASN A 43 0.41 -12.28 19.56
C ASN A 43 -0.92 -11.59 19.93
N GLY A 44 -1.70 -12.15 20.86
CA GLY A 44 -2.99 -11.57 21.28
C GLY A 44 -4.09 -11.60 20.21
N SER A 45 -3.94 -12.42 19.17
CA SER A 45 -4.89 -12.53 18.04
C SER A 45 -6.10 -13.39 18.40
N VAL A 46 -6.94 -12.90 19.32
CA VAL A 46 -8.10 -13.63 19.87
C VAL A 46 -9.07 -14.08 18.77
N GLY A 47 -9.33 -13.26 17.76
CA GLY A 47 -10.26 -13.61 16.68
C GLY A 47 -9.72 -14.67 15.77
N ALA A 48 -8.45 -14.59 15.42
CA ALA A 48 -7.78 -15.64 14.65
C ALA A 48 -7.81 -16.97 15.40
N PHE A 49 -7.62 -16.93 16.73
CA PHE A 49 -7.75 -18.10 17.59
C PHE A 49 -9.17 -18.67 17.60
N LEU A 50 -10.19 -17.85 17.87
CA LEU A 50 -11.59 -18.26 17.87
C LEU A 50 -12.07 -18.75 16.51
N ASN A 51 -11.65 -18.08 15.43
CA ASN A 51 -11.91 -18.51 14.06
C ASN A 51 -11.24 -19.86 13.78
N SER A 52 -10.01 -20.08 14.28
CA SER A 52 -9.34 -21.38 14.14
C SER A 52 -10.09 -22.48 14.88
N LEU A 53 -10.70 -22.21 16.03
CA LEU A 53 -11.57 -23.19 16.71
C LEU A 53 -12.85 -23.48 15.92
N ASN A 54 -13.38 -22.50 15.22
CA ASN A 54 -14.58 -22.67 14.39
C ASN A 54 -14.29 -23.38 13.06
N THR A 55 -13.13 -23.11 12.45
CA THR A 55 -12.83 -23.46 11.05
C THR A 55 -11.77 -24.54 10.87
N ASN A 56 -10.98 -24.92 11.89
CA ASN A 56 -9.99 -25.98 11.71
C ASN A 56 -10.69 -27.31 11.42
N LEU A 57 -10.62 -27.70 10.16
CA LEU A 57 -10.91 -29.02 9.67
C LEU A 57 -9.65 -29.87 9.93
N THR A 58 -9.46 -30.37 11.14
CA THR A 58 -8.39 -31.36 11.35
C THR A 58 -8.67 -32.56 10.46
N THR A 59 -7.77 -32.83 9.51
CA THR A 59 -7.79 -34.01 8.66
C THR A 59 -7.91 -35.27 9.54
N GLY A 60 -8.90 -36.11 9.27
CA GLY A 60 -9.18 -37.34 10.04
C GLY A 60 -10.46 -37.35 10.88
N THR A 61 -11.23 -36.27 10.95
CA THR A 61 -12.49 -36.23 11.72
C THR A 61 -13.74 -36.69 10.99
N GLY A 62 -13.72 -36.84 9.65
CA GLY A 62 -14.92 -37.21 8.90
C GLY A 62 -16.08 -36.20 8.99
N SER A 63 -15.81 -34.94 9.39
CA SER A 63 -16.80 -33.86 9.33
C SER A 63 -16.15 -32.63 8.71
N ALA A 64 -16.57 -32.30 7.49
CA ALA A 64 -16.11 -31.13 6.72
C ALA A 64 -16.81 -29.83 7.15
N SER A 65 -17.36 -29.76 8.36
CA SER A 65 -18.30 -28.72 8.79
C SER A 65 -17.67 -27.82 9.87
N PHE A 66 -17.85 -26.51 9.74
CA PHE A 66 -17.45 -25.55 10.77
C PHE A 66 -18.21 -25.82 12.09
N GLY A 67 -17.59 -25.45 13.22
CA GLY A 67 -18.11 -25.73 14.56
C GLY A 67 -17.93 -27.18 15.04
N ALA A 68 -17.38 -28.08 14.20
CA ALA A 68 -17.20 -29.49 14.56
C ALA A 68 -16.32 -29.71 15.79
N ILE A 69 -15.26 -28.90 15.99
CA ILE A 69 -14.39 -28.96 17.17
C ILE A 69 -15.20 -28.63 18.44
N LEU A 70 -16.02 -27.59 18.39
CA LEU A 70 -16.86 -27.16 19.52
C LEU A 70 -17.88 -28.24 19.89
N ARG A 71 -18.59 -28.78 18.89
CA ARG A 71 -19.56 -29.86 19.06
C ARG A 71 -18.97 -31.11 19.70
N ARG A 72 -17.77 -31.53 19.25
CA ARG A 72 -17.06 -32.70 19.82
C ARG A 72 -16.56 -32.46 21.25
N ALA A 73 -16.24 -31.21 21.58
CA ALA A 73 -15.88 -30.80 22.93
C ALA A 73 -17.09 -30.58 23.84
N GLY A 74 -18.31 -30.87 23.39
CA GLY A 74 -19.55 -30.74 24.18
C GLY A 74 -20.13 -29.33 24.22
N PHE A 75 -19.60 -28.39 23.41
CA PHE A 75 -20.15 -27.05 23.26
C PHE A 75 -21.18 -27.01 22.12
N PRO A 76 -22.19 -26.12 22.18
CA PRO A 76 -23.02 -25.81 21.02
C PRO A 76 -22.15 -25.41 19.82
N GLU A 77 -22.50 -25.88 18.62
CA GLU A 77 -21.76 -25.55 17.40
C GLU A 77 -21.75 -24.04 17.10
N ASN A 78 -22.78 -23.32 17.55
CA ASN A 78 -22.92 -21.87 17.41
C ASN A 78 -22.33 -21.07 18.59
N TYR A 79 -21.52 -21.69 19.44
CA TYR A 79 -20.98 -21.05 20.66
C TYR A 79 -20.06 -19.85 20.36
N ILE A 80 -19.29 -19.90 19.26
CA ILE A 80 -18.40 -18.80 18.84
C ILE A 80 -19.01 -18.01 17.68
N VAL A 81 -19.59 -18.70 16.70
CA VAL A 81 -20.15 -18.11 15.49
C VAL A 81 -21.64 -18.42 15.44
N THR A 82 -22.49 -17.40 15.30
CA THR A 82 -23.95 -17.56 15.34
C THR A 82 -24.47 -18.57 14.30
N ASN A 83 -23.88 -18.56 13.10
CA ASN A 83 -24.29 -19.39 11.97
C ASN A 83 -23.09 -20.20 11.44
N PRO A 84 -22.64 -21.25 12.16
CA PRO A 84 -21.44 -21.99 11.79
C PRO A 84 -21.60 -22.72 10.46
N GLN A 85 -22.81 -23.10 10.04
CA GLN A 85 -23.06 -23.80 8.78
C GLN A 85 -22.69 -22.99 7.52
N PHE A 86 -22.48 -21.68 7.63
CA PHE A 86 -22.10 -20.81 6.52
C PHE A 86 -20.66 -20.30 6.69
N GLY A 87 -19.85 -20.36 5.64
CA GLY A 87 -18.47 -19.84 5.67
C GLY A 87 -18.37 -18.32 5.63
N SER A 88 -19.27 -17.69 4.90
CA SER A 88 -19.42 -16.23 4.84
C SER A 88 -20.86 -15.89 4.50
N VAL A 89 -21.39 -14.83 5.11
CA VAL A 89 -22.68 -14.24 4.72
C VAL A 89 -22.40 -12.83 4.20
N SER A 90 -22.72 -12.60 2.94
CA SER A 90 -22.57 -11.30 2.30
C SER A 90 -23.89 -10.53 2.39
N MET A 91 -23.83 -9.34 2.97
CA MET A 91 -24.95 -8.40 2.95
C MET A 91 -24.80 -7.49 1.73
N LEU A 92 -25.80 -7.48 0.85
CA LEU A 92 -25.87 -6.59 -0.30
C LEU A 92 -26.69 -5.35 0.08
N ASN A 93 -26.04 -4.20 0.10
CA ASN A 93 -26.66 -2.92 0.43
C ASN A 93 -25.86 -1.76 -0.21
N ASN A 94 -26.49 -0.59 -0.31
CA ASN A 94 -25.85 0.63 -0.79
C ASN A 94 -25.41 1.52 0.38
N VAL A 95 -24.48 1.00 1.19
CA VAL A 95 -24.01 1.69 2.40
C VAL A 95 -22.80 2.56 2.16
N GLY A 96 -22.02 2.30 1.11
CA GLY A 96 -20.80 3.05 0.82
C GLY A 96 -21.08 4.52 0.56
N ASN A 97 -20.19 5.39 1.02
CA ASN A 97 -20.21 6.80 0.68
C ASN A 97 -18.83 7.30 0.26
N SER A 98 -18.84 8.25 -0.67
CA SER A 98 -17.66 8.98 -1.09
C SER A 98 -18.01 10.44 -1.36
N THR A 99 -17.06 11.31 -1.08
CA THR A 99 -17.15 12.76 -1.24
C THR A 99 -15.86 13.25 -1.87
N TYR A 100 -15.96 14.02 -2.95
CA TYR A 100 -14.82 14.56 -3.67
C TYR A 100 -14.85 16.08 -3.61
N HIS A 101 -13.80 16.66 -3.03
CA HIS A 101 -13.55 18.10 -3.08
C HIS A 101 -12.42 18.35 -4.07
N GLY A 102 -12.54 19.38 -4.91
CA GLY A 102 -11.51 19.68 -5.89
C GLY A 102 -11.48 21.13 -6.33
N LEU A 103 -10.32 21.54 -6.82
CA LEU A 103 -10.07 22.83 -7.46
C LEU A 103 -9.19 22.56 -8.68
N GLN A 104 -9.58 23.09 -9.83
CA GLN A 104 -8.80 22.97 -11.05
C GLN A 104 -8.47 24.37 -11.59
N LEU A 105 -7.18 24.62 -11.83
CA LEU A 105 -6.67 25.83 -12.45
C LEU A 105 -6.00 25.47 -13.77
N GLN A 106 -6.32 26.21 -14.82
CA GLN A 106 -5.65 26.09 -16.10
C GLN A 106 -5.05 27.44 -16.51
N PHE A 107 -3.75 27.44 -16.77
CA PHE A 107 -3.03 28.59 -17.27
C PHE A 107 -2.56 28.29 -18.69
N THR A 108 -2.94 29.15 -19.64
CA THR A 108 -2.45 29.07 -21.02
C THR A 108 -1.77 30.37 -21.39
N ARG A 109 -0.50 30.29 -21.79
CA ARG A 109 0.27 31.42 -22.29
C ARG A 109 0.74 31.13 -23.70
N ARG A 110 0.50 32.07 -24.60
CA ARG A 110 1.07 32.12 -25.95
C ARG A 110 1.79 33.46 -26.09
N LEU A 111 3.09 33.43 -26.33
CA LEU A 111 3.90 34.61 -26.60
C LEU A 111 4.17 34.72 -28.10
N THR A 112 4.39 35.94 -28.57
CA THR A 112 4.72 36.23 -29.98
C THR A 112 6.04 35.60 -30.42
N ASN A 113 6.97 35.37 -29.48
CA ASN A 113 8.31 34.85 -29.75
C ASN A 113 8.36 33.31 -29.71
N GLY A 114 7.33 32.63 -30.23
CA GLY A 114 7.33 31.18 -30.42
C GLY A 114 7.23 30.32 -29.15
N PHE A 115 6.94 30.91 -27.99
CA PHE A 115 6.66 30.16 -26.74
C PHE A 115 5.17 29.94 -26.55
N THR A 116 4.77 28.68 -26.40
CA THR A 116 3.41 28.32 -25.97
C THR A 116 3.47 27.32 -24.83
N ASN A 117 2.65 27.52 -23.81
CA ASN A 117 2.54 26.59 -22.69
C ASN A 117 1.11 26.55 -22.17
N THR A 118 0.63 25.35 -21.88
CA THR A 118 -0.56 25.11 -21.10
C THR A 118 -0.16 24.31 -19.86
N THR A 119 -0.57 24.79 -18.70
CA THR A 119 -0.38 24.12 -17.42
C THR A 119 -1.73 23.96 -16.75
N THR A 120 -2.06 22.73 -16.38
CA THR A 120 -3.25 22.39 -15.61
C THR A 120 -2.82 21.87 -14.25
N TRP A 121 -3.36 22.46 -13.19
CA TRP A 121 -3.18 22.00 -11.82
C TRP A 121 -4.53 21.65 -11.22
N THR A 122 -4.62 20.45 -10.66
CA THR A 122 -5.78 19.99 -9.92
C THR A 122 -5.36 19.73 -8.48
N TRP A 123 -6.03 20.37 -7.54
CA TRP A 123 -6.07 19.93 -6.16
C TRP A 123 -7.29 19.04 -5.96
N SER A 124 -7.14 17.95 -5.21
CA SER A 124 -8.27 17.11 -4.85
C SER A 124 -8.17 16.55 -3.43
N ARG A 125 -9.34 16.25 -2.87
CA ARG A 125 -9.49 15.50 -1.62
C ARG A 125 -10.72 14.62 -1.72
N ALA A 126 -10.50 13.33 -1.94
CA ALA A 126 -11.51 12.29 -1.96
C ALA A 126 -11.57 11.57 -0.61
N LEU A 127 -12.72 11.62 0.06
CA LEU A 127 -12.97 10.99 1.35
C LEU A 127 -14.16 10.04 1.26
N GLY A 128 -14.05 8.86 1.85
CA GLY A 128 -15.14 7.89 1.88
C GLY A 128 -14.80 6.65 2.70
N ASP A 129 -15.71 5.68 2.70
CA ASP A 129 -15.52 4.36 3.34
C ASP A 129 -15.35 3.22 2.31
N SER A 130 -15.63 3.48 1.03
CA SER A 130 -15.37 2.57 -0.09
C SER A 130 -15.15 3.34 -1.39
N ASP A 131 -14.26 2.84 -2.25
CA ASP A 131 -14.04 3.31 -3.62
C ASP A 131 -14.27 2.24 -4.69
N THR A 132 -14.86 1.09 -4.32
CA THR A 132 -15.15 -0.01 -5.24
C THR A 132 -16.56 -0.57 -5.08
N ASP A 133 -17.04 -1.21 -6.14
CA ASP A 133 -18.29 -1.97 -6.17
C ASP A 133 -18.12 -3.42 -5.68
N THR A 134 -16.92 -3.80 -5.23
CA THR A 134 -16.60 -5.19 -4.81
C THR A 134 -17.01 -5.51 -3.37
N GLY A 135 -17.74 -4.60 -2.72
CA GLY A 135 -18.21 -4.71 -1.34
C GLY A 135 -17.35 -3.90 -0.36
N ALA A 136 -18.01 -3.21 0.57
CA ALA A 136 -17.33 -2.47 1.63
C ALA A 136 -16.92 -3.44 2.76
N THR A 137 -15.66 -3.40 3.16
CA THR A 137 -15.19 -4.12 4.35
C THR A 137 -15.04 -3.13 5.49
N TYR A 138 -15.80 -3.37 6.56
CA TYR A 138 -15.74 -2.57 7.77
C TYR A 138 -15.00 -3.36 8.84
N ARG A 139 -14.07 -2.72 9.53
CA ARG A 139 -13.37 -3.28 10.69
C ARG A 139 -14.33 -3.50 11.84
N ASP A 140 -15.26 -2.58 11.98
CA ASP A 140 -16.36 -2.68 12.93
C ASP A 140 -17.67 -2.33 12.21
N PRO A 141 -18.50 -3.33 11.86
CA PRO A 141 -19.75 -3.08 11.15
C PRO A 141 -20.75 -2.26 12.00
N THR A 142 -20.57 -2.21 13.33
CA THR A 142 -21.39 -1.39 14.23
C THR A 142 -20.92 0.06 14.32
N ARG A 143 -19.66 0.35 13.95
CA ARG A 143 -19.05 1.68 14.03
C ARG A 143 -18.46 2.13 12.69
N ARG A 144 -19.29 2.23 11.67
CA ARG A 144 -18.88 2.66 10.32
C ARG A 144 -18.20 4.03 10.23
N SER A 145 -18.45 4.93 11.20
CA SER A 145 -17.86 6.27 11.18
C SER A 145 -16.32 6.27 11.26
N ILE A 146 -15.72 5.20 11.78
CA ILE A 146 -14.26 5.07 11.88
C ILE A 146 -13.58 4.75 10.54
N GLU A 147 -14.37 4.40 9.52
CA GLU A 147 -13.90 3.93 8.22
C GLU A 147 -13.71 5.05 7.21
N LYS A 148 -14.10 6.27 7.57
CA LYS A 148 -13.90 7.43 6.71
C LYS A 148 -12.40 7.72 6.54
N THR A 149 -11.92 7.59 5.32
CA THR A 149 -10.50 7.66 4.97
C THR A 149 -10.30 8.40 3.65
N LEU A 150 -9.04 8.74 3.33
CA LEU A 150 -8.67 9.09 1.96
C LEU A 150 -8.85 7.86 1.07
N LEU A 151 -9.54 8.04 -0.06
CA LEU A 151 -9.79 6.97 -1.03
C LEU A 151 -8.54 6.68 -1.88
N GLY A 152 -8.43 5.48 -2.46
CA GLY A 152 -7.23 5.03 -3.16
C GLY A 152 -6.90 5.86 -4.41
N PHE A 153 -7.92 6.40 -5.06
CA PHE A 153 -7.79 7.30 -6.21
C PHE A 153 -7.47 8.75 -5.83
N ASP A 154 -7.47 9.11 -4.54
CA ASP A 154 -7.17 10.47 -4.09
C ASP A 154 -5.74 10.89 -4.45
N ARG A 155 -5.62 12.09 -5.05
CA ARG A 155 -4.32 12.71 -5.35
C ARG A 155 -4.40 14.19 -4.96
N ALA A 156 -3.73 14.55 -3.87
CA ALA A 156 -3.74 15.92 -3.34
C ALA A 156 -3.39 16.97 -4.40
N HIS A 157 -2.36 16.72 -5.21
CA HIS A 157 -2.00 17.59 -6.32
C HIS A 157 -1.65 16.76 -7.55
N GLN A 158 -2.22 17.16 -8.68
CA GLN A 158 -1.85 16.67 -10.01
C GLN A 158 -1.54 17.90 -10.88
N LEU A 159 -0.36 17.91 -11.48
CA LEU A 159 0.10 18.99 -12.35
C LEU A 159 0.54 18.38 -13.68
N THR A 160 -0.05 18.85 -14.77
CA THR A 160 0.40 18.56 -16.13
C THR A 160 0.73 19.86 -16.82
N SER A 161 1.96 19.97 -17.33
CA SER A 161 2.41 21.13 -18.11
C SER A 161 2.94 20.65 -19.46
N ASN A 162 2.41 21.21 -20.55
CA ASN A 162 2.85 20.93 -21.89
C ASN A 162 3.21 22.25 -22.57
N GLY A 163 4.43 22.35 -23.10
CA GLY A 163 4.89 23.56 -23.76
C GLY A 163 5.81 23.30 -24.93
N THR A 164 5.87 24.28 -25.83
CA THR A 164 6.81 24.34 -26.93
C THR A 164 7.48 25.70 -26.96
N TYR A 165 8.73 25.72 -27.38
CA TYR A 165 9.53 26.91 -27.56
C TYR A 165 10.31 26.81 -28.87
N GLU A 166 10.06 27.74 -29.78
CA GLU A 166 10.92 27.95 -30.93
C GLU A 166 12.22 28.62 -30.46
N LEU A 167 13.35 27.94 -30.65
CA LEU A 167 14.64 28.47 -30.23
C LEU A 167 14.99 29.69 -31.09
N PRO A 168 15.53 30.76 -30.49
CA PRO A 168 15.69 32.05 -31.14
C PRO A 168 16.96 32.11 -31.99
N PHE A 169 17.14 31.14 -32.89
CA PHE A 169 18.28 31.00 -33.76
C PHE A 169 17.91 31.29 -35.22
N GLY A 170 18.83 31.92 -35.96
CA GLY A 170 18.70 32.15 -37.40
C GLY A 170 18.12 33.53 -37.75
N THR A 171 17.84 33.73 -39.04
CA THR A 171 17.45 35.03 -39.61
C THR A 171 16.25 35.64 -38.87
N GLY A 172 16.34 36.90 -38.48
CA GLY A 172 15.28 37.61 -37.74
C GLY A 172 15.22 37.34 -36.23
N HIS A 173 16.11 36.49 -35.70
CA HIS A 173 16.24 36.24 -34.26
C HIS A 173 17.54 36.81 -33.69
N PHE A 174 17.59 36.96 -32.36
CA PHE A 174 18.74 37.60 -31.71
C PHE A 174 20.00 36.72 -31.67
N LEU A 175 19.89 35.39 -31.78
CA LEU A 175 21.06 34.49 -31.90
C LEU A 175 21.27 34.07 -33.35
N PHE A 176 22.51 34.21 -33.85
CA PHE A 176 22.91 33.87 -35.22
C PHE A 176 22.11 34.57 -36.34
N GLY A 177 21.48 35.72 -36.06
CA GLY A 177 20.69 36.49 -37.04
C GLY A 177 21.49 36.95 -38.27
N ASN A 178 22.78 37.23 -38.10
CA ASN A 178 23.70 37.68 -39.16
C ASN A 178 24.66 36.57 -39.65
N ALA A 179 24.43 35.30 -39.28
CA ALA A 179 25.33 34.22 -39.68
C ALA A 179 25.31 33.99 -41.21
N PRO A 180 26.39 33.46 -41.81
CA PRO A 180 26.40 33.08 -43.23
C PRO A 180 25.23 32.16 -43.59
N GLY A 181 24.70 32.25 -44.81
CA GLY A 181 23.48 31.53 -45.22
C GLY A 181 23.53 30.01 -44.97
N TRP A 182 24.70 29.38 -45.12
CA TRP A 182 24.88 27.96 -44.81
C TRP A 182 24.75 27.64 -43.31
N VAL A 183 25.20 28.54 -42.43
CA VAL A 183 25.02 28.43 -40.98
C VAL A 183 23.55 28.62 -40.62
N GLN A 184 22.87 29.59 -41.24
CA GLN A 184 21.43 29.86 -41.00
C GLN A 184 20.55 28.64 -41.29
N GLN A 185 20.86 27.88 -42.35
CA GLN A 185 20.15 26.63 -42.67
C GLN A 185 20.30 25.57 -41.56
N ILE A 186 21.45 25.53 -40.89
CA ILE A 186 21.75 24.58 -39.81
C ILE A 186 21.16 25.07 -38.47
N VAL A 187 21.27 26.36 -38.16
CA VAL A 187 20.92 26.89 -36.83
C VAL A 187 19.46 27.33 -36.70
N GLY A 188 18.72 27.63 -37.78
CA GLY A 188 17.34 28.11 -37.66
C GLY A 188 16.31 27.04 -37.26
N LYS A 189 15.06 27.40 -36.94
CA LYS A 189 13.90 26.46 -36.89
C LYS A 189 14.06 25.24 -35.97
N TRP A 190 14.77 25.39 -34.86
CA TRP A 190 14.75 24.40 -33.79
C TRP A 190 13.54 24.64 -32.92
N GLN A 191 12.80 23.58 -32.62
CA GLN A 191 11.66 23.61 -31.72
C GLN A 191 11.93 22.65 -30.57
N LEU A 192 11.92 23.18 -29.35
CA LEU A 192 11.96 22.41 -28.12
C LEU A 192 10.53 22.20 -27.63
N GLY A 193 10.17 20.97 -27.29
CA GLY A 193 8.93 20.67 -26.60
C GLY A 193 9.21 19.96 -25.28
N GLY A 194 8.28 20.11 -24.33
CA GLY A 194 8.37 19.49 -23.02
C GLY A 194 7.00 19.18 -22.45
N ILE A 195 6.90 18.03 -21.79
CA ILE A 195 5.74 17.61 -21.02
C ILE A 195 6.21 17.23 -19.62
N MET A 196 5.67 17.91 -18.62
CA MET A 196 5.87 17.59 -17.20
C MET A 196 4.59 16.99 -16.65
N ASN A 197 4.71 15.89 -15.92
CA ASN A 197 3.65 15.34 -15.08
C ASN A 197 4.16 15.20 -13.65
N TYR A 198 3.44 15.79 -12.71
CA TYR A 198 3.72 15.67 -11.28
C TYR A 198 2.45 15.21 -10.55
N ASN A 199 2.57 14.17 -9.73
CA ASN A 199 1.48 13.67 -8.92
C ASN A 199 1.95 13.44 -7.49
N THR A 200 1.19 13.90 -6.51
CA THR A 200 1.34 13.45 -5.13
C THR A 200 1.02 11.96 -5.02
N GLY A 201 1.62 11.23 -4.09
CA GLY A 201 1.32 9.81 -3.90
C GLY A 201 -0.11 9.54 -3.44
N SER A 202 -0.55 8.29 -3.66
CA SER A 202 -1.81 7.80 -3.11
C SER A 202 -1.75 7.72 -1.59
N ALA A 203 -2.91 7.61 -0.95
CA ALA A 203 -2.95 7.35 0.47
C ALA A 203 -2.42 5.93 0.80
N LEU A 204 -1.81 5.79 1.98
CA LEU A 204 -1.17 4.59 2.52
C LEU A 204 -1.73 4.29 3.90
N SER A 205 -2.01 3.01 4.14
CA SER A 205 -2.44 2.51 5.42
C SER A 205 -1.33 1.67 6.04
N ILE A 206 -0.93 2.03 7.25
CA ILE A 206 -0.05 1.18 8.07
C ILE A 206 -0.95 0.18 8.81
N GLY A 207 -0.53 -1.07 8.94
CA GLY A 207 -1.28 -2.08 9.69
C GLY A 207 -0.42 -2.88 10.65
N THR A 208 -1.01 -3.91 11.23
CA THR A 208 -0.37 -4.88 12.16
C THR A 208 -0.24 -6.28 11.56
N PHE A 209 -0.64 -6.48 10.31
CA PHE A 209 -0.69 -7.79 9.67
C PHE A 209 0.70 -8.34 9.32
N ASN A 210 1.05 -9.56 9.75
CA ASN A 210 2.22 -10.26 9.25
C ASN A 210 1.79 -11.18 8.10
N GLY A 211 2.46 -11.14 6.95
CA GLY A 211 2.01 -11.79 5.71
C GLY A 211 1.68 -13.28 5.87
N ALA A 212 0.46 -13.66 5.45
CA ALA A 212 -0.12 -14.99 5.15
C ALA A 212 -1.63 -15.04 5.46
N ASN A 213 -2.15 -14.13 6.29
CA ASN A 213 -3.59 -13.97 6.55
C ASN A 213 -4.17 -12.75 5.78
N SER A 214 -3.63 -12.50 4.59
CA SER A 214 -4.22 -11.56 3.64
C SER A 214 -5.46 -12.19 3.04
N MET A 215 -6.55 -11.42 3.01
CA MET A 215 -7.76 -11.70 2.25
C MET A 215 -8.67 -12.80 2.84
N ASN A 216 -9.55 -12.40 3.75
CA ASN A 216 -10.90 -12.93 3.70
C ASN A 216 -11.87 -11.79 3.38
N SER A 217 -12.46 -11.89 2.19
CA SER A 217 -13.61 -11.11 1.76
C SER A 217 -14.82 -11.50 2.62
N GLY A 218 -15.58 -10.52 3.08
CA GLY A 218 -16.72 -10.70 3.99
C GLY A 218 -16.45 -10.07 5.37
N THR A 219 -17.52 -9.75 6.10
CA THR A 219 -17.48 -9.07 7.41
C THR A 219 -16.43 -9.70 8.33
N GLN A 220 -15.28 -9.04 8.44
CA GLN A 220 -14.24 -9.46 9.36
C GLN A 220 -14.73 -9.06 10.75
N THR A 221 -14.95 -10.03 11.63
CA THR A 221 -15.17 -9.76 13.05
C THR A 221 -13.98 -8.92 13.55
N ILE A 222 -14.22 -7.97 14.46
CA ILE A 222 -13.26 -7.02 15.08
C ILE A 222 -11.91 -7.67 15.47
N SER A 223 -11.93 -8.98 15.64
CA SER A 223 -10.85 -9.80 16.15
C SER A 223 -9.97 -10.45 15.05
N ASN A 224 -10.33 -10.29 13.76
CA ASN A 224 -9.60 -10.75 12.57
C ASN A 224 -9.25 -9.62 11.57
N VAL A 225 -9.63 -8.39 11.92
CA VAL A 225 -9.26 -7.22 11.14
C VAL A 225 -7.74 -7.07 11.16
N ALA A 226 -7.15 -6.77 10.01
CA ALA A 226 -5.85 -6.12 9.91
C ALA A 226 -5.87 -4.82 10.76
N ALA A 227 -5.67 -4.96 12.07
CA ALA A 227 -5.93 -3.90 13.01
C ALA A 227 -4.97 -2.75 12.71
N GLN A 228 -5.48 -1.54 12.79
CA GLN A 228 -4.62 -0.38 12.75
C GLN A 228 -3.78 -0.37 14.03
N PRO A 229 -2.51 0.02 13.98
CA PRO A 229 -1.74 0.23 15.20
C PRO A 229 -2.41 1.26 16.12
N ASN A 230 -2.11 1.19 17.41
CA ASN A 230 -2.38 2.27 18.33
C ASN A 230 -1.29 3.34 18.22
N VAL A 231 -1.69 4.60 18.07
CA VAL A 231 -0.81 5.77 18.15
C VAL A 231 -0.59 6.08 19.63
N VAL A 232 0.65 5.89 20.11
CA VAL A 232 1.04 6.12 21.52
C VAL A 232 2.01 7.30 21.69
N GLY A 233 2.43 7.90 20.59
CA GLY A 233 3.29 9.08 20.56
C GLY A 233 2.91 10.02 19.43
N THR A 234 3.65 11.13 19.27
CA THR A 234 3.39 12.07 18.19
C THR A 234 3.96 11.53 16.88
N LEU A 235 3.09 11.20 15.92
CA LEU A 235 3.50 10.87 14.56
C LEU A 235 4.03 12.13 13.85
N PRO A 236 5.27 12.12 13.33
CA PRO A 236 5.80 13.23 12.55
C PRO A 236 4.94 13.50 11.31
N LYS A 237 4.63 14.78 11.05
CA LYS A 237 3.86 15.17 9.85
C LYS A 237 4.61 14.83 8.55
N ASP A 238 5.93 14.81 8.60
CA ASP A 238 6.82 14.50 7.47
C ASP A 238 7.37 13.06 7.51
N MET A 239 6.62 12.14 8.13
CA MET A 239 7.04 10.73 8.25
C MET A 239 7.33 10.06 6.90
N GLY A 240 6.68 10.50 5.81
CA GLY A 240 6.89 9.99 4.47
C GLY A 240 8.07 10.65 3.73
N LYS A 241 9.25 10.02 3.79
CA LYS A 241 10.49 10.49 3.14
C LYS A 241 11.23 9.33 2.47
N ILE A 242 11.47 9.47 1.17
CA ILE A 242 12.26 8.50 0.40
C ILE A 242 13.74 8.69 0.72
N THR A 243 14.37 7.66 1.27
CA THR A 243 15.81 7.63 1.56
C THR A 243 16.43 6.35 1.02
N LYS A 244 17.56 6.50 0.34
CA LYS A 244 18.39 5.35 -0.08
C LYS A 244 19.24 4.91 1.12
N VAL A 245 19.16 3.64 1.45
CA VAL A 245 19.93 2.98 2.51
C VAL A 245 20.79 1.86 1.89
N SER A 246 21.72 1.30 2.66
CA SER A 246 22.62 0.24 2.18
C SER A 246 21.89 -0.96 1.56
N ASN A 247 20.71 -1.31 2.10
CA ASN A 247 19.92 -2.47 1.70
C ASN A 247 18.69 -2.13 0.83
N GLY A 248 18.64 -0.95 0.22
CA GLY A 248 17.56 -0.57 -0.71
C GLY A 248 17.05 0.84 -0.51
N VAL A 249 15.73 1.04 -0.67
CA VAL A 249 15.08 2.35 -0.54
C VAL A 249 13.95 2.24 0.46
N VAL A 250 13.90 3.14 1.42
CA VAL A 250 12.86 3.18 2.46
C VAL A 250 12.04 4.46 2.38
N TYR A 251 10.77 4.38 2.76
CA TYR A 251 9.83 5.50 2.80
C TYR A 251 9.65 6.12 4.18
N PHE A 252 9.88 5.34 5.25
CA PHE A 252 9.80 5.81 6.63
C PHE A 252 11.22 5.94 7.18
N ASP A 253 11.94 6.95 6.70
CA ASP A 253 13.35 7.19 7.02
C ASP A 253 13.59 7.37 8.53
N GLY A 254 14.54 6.60 9.07
CA GLY A 254 14.92 6.62 10.49
C GLY A 254 13.91 5.97 11.45
N PHE A 255 12.80 5.42 10.96
CA PHE A 255 11.89 4.64 11.78
C PHE A 255 12.41 3.21 11.96
N THR A 256 12.36 2.70 13.17
CA THR A 256 12.89 1.37 13.50
C THR A 256 11.85 0.49 14.19
N GLN A 257 11.94 -0.81 13.97
CA GLN A 257 11.09 -1.81 14.61
C GLN A 257 11.77 -2.36 15.87
N ILE A 258 11.08 -2.36 16.99
CA ILE A 258 11.51 -3.00 18.24
C ILE A 258 10.47 -4.07 18.63
N PRO A 259 10.81 -5.08 19.46
CA PRO A 259 9.79 -5.90 20.10
C PRO A 259 8.75 -5.03 20.80
N ASP A 260 7.46 -5.32 20.62
CA ASP A 260 6.40 -4.49 21.22
C ASP A 260 6.48 -4.59 22.76
N PRO A 261 6.72 -3.48 23.47
CA PRO A 261 6.94 -3.50 24.92
C PRO A 261 5.66 -3.68 25.72
N ASN A 262 4.49 -3.43 25.11
CA ASN A 262 3.20 -3.52 25.81
C ASN A 262 2.70 -4.97 25.90
N PHE A 263 3.35 -5.90 25.19
CA PHE A 263 2.97 -7.29 25.19
C PHE A 263 4.22 -8.17 25.34
N ALA A 264 4.32 -8.92 26.43
CA ALA A 264 5.40 -9.88 26.65
C ALA A 264 4.78 -11.24 27.00
N PRO A 265 4.71 -12.19 26.06
CA PRO A 265 4.15 -13.49 26.36
C PRO A 265 5.06 -14.23 27.34
N PRO A 266 4.48 -14.97 28.31
CA PRO A 266 5.26 -15.74 29.27
C PRO A 266 6.20 -16.73 28.57
N THR A 267 7.39 -16.94 29.15
CA THR A 267 8.32 -17.99 28.72
C THR A 267 7.78 -19.40 28.98
N LEU A 268 6.77 -19.51 29.85
CA LEU A 268 6.11 -20.76 30.20
C LEU A 268 5.61 -21.48 28.94
N ASN A 269 5.96 -22.76 28.81
CA ASN A 269 5.54 -23.64 27.72
C ASN A 269 5.90 -23.15 26.30
N GLY A 270 6.94 -22.32 26.15
CA GLY A 270 7.47 -21.90 24.84
C GLY A 270 6.56 -20.95 24.06
N LEU A 271 5.60 -20.27 24.72
CA LEU A 271 4.70 -19.31 24.09
C LEU A 271 5.46 -18.13 23.46
N ASN A 272 6.54 -17.72 24.10
CA ASN A 272 7.48 -16.70 23.61
C ASN A 272 8.05 -17.03 22.21
N ALA A 273 8.20 -18.31 21.85
CA ALA A 273 8.68 -18.70 20.51
C ALA A 273 7.67 -18.38 19.39
N GLY A 274 6.40 -18.15 19.72
CA GLY A 274 5.38 -17.70 18.78
C GLY A 274 5.23 -16.17 18.71
N TYR A 275 5.97 -15.41 19.52
CA TYR A 275 5.83 -13.97 19.62
C TYR A 275 6.54 -13.24 18.48
N SER A 276 5.82 -12.35 17.79
CA SER A 276 6.33 -11.61 16.65
C SER A 276 5.89 -10.14 16.61
N ASN A 277 5.03 -9.70 17.53
CA ASN A 277 4.58 -8.32 17.57
C ASN A 277 5.75 -7.36 17.79
N LYS A 278 5.70 -6.24 17.08
CA LYS A 278 6.69 -5.18 17.07
C LYS A 278 6.01 -3.83 17.28
N ALA A 279 6.79 -2.87 17.74
CA ALA A 279 6.42 -1.47 17.81
C ALA A 279 7.31 -0.63 16.88
N ILE A 280 6.82 0.53 16.46
CA ILE A 280 7.58 1.50 15.68
C ILE A 280 8.11 2.60 16.59
N VAL A 281 9.41 2.83 16.48
CA VAL A 281 10.12 3.94 17.11
C VAL A 281 10.44 4.97 16.05
N ALA A 282 10.09 6.23 16.31
CA ALA A 282 10.43 7.36 15.46
C ALA A 282 11.91 7.74 15.57
N PRO A 283 12.47 8.52 14.62
CA PRO A 283 13.89 8.91 14.64
C PRO A 283 14.35 9.63 15.93
N ASN A 284 13.41 10.20 16.69
CA ASN A 284 13.67 10.85 17.98
C ASN A 284 13.71 9.87 19.18
N GLY A 285 13.63 8.56 18.93
CA GLY A 285 13.66 7.51 19.96
C GLY A 285 12.33 7.24 20.65
N GLN A 286 11.25 7.97 20.32
CA GLN A 286 9.94 7.74 20.92
C GLN A 286 9.18 6.61 20.21
N ILE A 287 8.53 5.76 20.98
CA ILE A 287 7.58 4.78 20.45
C ILE A 287 6.35 5.54 19.97
N VAL A 288 5.97 5.33 18.71
CA VAL A 288 4.85 6.05 18.08
C VAL A 288 3.70 5.13 17.69
N LEU A 289 3.98 3.87 17.34
CA LEU A 289 2.96 2.87 16.98
C LEU A 289 3.20 1.56 17.71
N VAL A 290 2.13 0.97 18.25
CA VAL A 290 2.13 -0.34 18.92
C VAL A 290 0.94 -1.17 18.46
N ASN A 291 0.94 -2.46 18.76
CA ASN A 291 -0.23 -3.29 18.49
C ASN A 291 -1.40 -2.89 19.39
N PRO A 292 -2.63 -2.89 18.87
CA PRO A 292 -3.83 -2.70 19.68
C PRO A 292 -4.04 -3.89 20.62
N GLN A 293 -4.73 -3.65 21.74
CA GLN A 293 -5.08 -4.74 22.66
C GLN A 293 -6.15 -5.65 22.04
N PRO A 294 -6.27 -6.92 22.49
CA PRO A 294 -7.31 -7.80 21.98
C PRO A 294 -8.72 -7.20 22.12
N GLY A 295 -9.44 -7.09 21.00
CA GLY A 295 -10.78 -6.48 20.94
C GLY A 295 -10.80 -5.00 20.56
N GLU A 296 -9.64 -4.36 20.42
CA GLU A 296 -9.53 -2.99 19.91
C GLU A 296 -9.29 -2.97 18.39
N VAL A 297 -9.80 -1.92 17.74
CA VAL A 297 -9.67 -1.72 16.28
C VAL A 297 -8.37 -1.00 15.90
N GLY A 298 -7.71 -0.36 16.87
CA GLY A 298 -6.61 0.58 16.63
C GLY A 298 -7.05 2.04 16.65
N THR A 299 -6.14 2.92 17.06
CA THR A 299 -6.37 4.38 17.02
C THR A 299 -5.77 5.07 15.79
N LEU A 300 -4.86 4.42 15.05
CA LEU A 300 -4.42 4.95 13.76
C LEU A 300 -5.58 4.88 12.76
N GLY A 301 -5.88 5.99 12.10
CA GLY A 301 -6.88 6.03 11.04
C GLY A 301 -6.40 5.32 9.77
N TYR A 302 -7.34 4.81 8.96
CA TYR A 302 -7.01 4.32 7.62
C TYR A 302 -6.47 5.44 6.74
N SER A 303 -5.58 5.05 5.82
CA SER A 303 -5.00 5.88 4.76
C SER A 303 -4.64 7.32 5.18
N THR A 304 -4.04 7.47 6.37
CA THR A 304 -3.71 8.76 6.99
C THR A 304 -2.42 9.38 6.44
N ILE A 305 -1.61 8.60 5.72
CA ILE A 305 -0.31 9.01 5.20
C ILE A 305 -0.36 8.96 3.68
N ARG A 306 0.34 9.86 2.98
CA ARG A 306 0.49 9.78 1.53
C ARG A 306 1.77 9.06 1.17
N GLY A 307 1.79 8.38 0.02
CA GLY A 307 2.97 7.70 -0.48
C GLY A 307 3.90 8.60 -1.30
N PRO A 308 4.96 8.00 -1.88
CA PRO A 308 5.86 8.66 -2.81
C PRO A 308 5.17 9.48 -3.90
N ARG A 309 5.66 10.70 -4.12
CA ARG A 309 5.27 11.53 -5.26
C ARG A 309 6.00 11.06 -6.53
N SER A 310 5.38 11.25 -7.69
CA SER A 310 6.01 11.03 -8.99
C SER A 310 6.28 12.34 -9.73
N LEU A 311 7.38 12.36 -10.47
CA LEU A 311 7.74 13.44 -11.38
C LEU A 311 8.29 12.83 -12.67
N ASN A 312 7.66 13.18 -13.78
CA ASN A 312 8.10 12.84 -15.11
C ASN A 312 8.31 14.14 -15.89
N LEU A 313 9.46 14.25 -16.55
CA LEU A 313 9.75 15.29 -17.52
C LEU A 313 10.24 14.64 -18.80
N ASP A 314 9.41 14.72 -19.83
CA ASP A 314 9.72 14.24 -21.16
C ASP A 314 9.95 15.46 -22.05
N MET A 315 10.96 15.39 -22.91
CA MET A 315 11.33 16.50 -23.79
C MET A 315 11.55 16.00 -25.20
N ASN A 316 11.28 16.86 -26.19
CA ASN A 316 11.66 16.59 -27.56
C ASN A 316 12.34 17.81 -28.19
N LEU A 317 13.19 17.55 -29.17
CA LEU A 317 13.88 18.54 -29.95
C LEU A 317 13.67 18.20 -31.43
N ILE A 318 13.08 19.13 -32.17
CA ILE A 318 12.75 18.97 -33.59
C ILE A 318 13.47 20.04 -34.39
N LYS A 319 14.05 19.64 -35.50
CA LYS A 319 14.67 20.53 -36.49
C LYS A 319 14.17 20.15 -37.88
N ARG A 320 13.59 21.13 -38.58
CA ARG A 320 13.20 21.00 -39.99
C ARG A 320 14.03 21.95 -40.85
N PHE A 321 14.66 21.44 -41.88
CA PHE A 321 15.32 22.26 -42.90
C PHE A 321 15.06 21.72 -44.30
N ARG A 322 15.02 22.65 -45.26
CA ARG A 322 14.73 22.35 -46.66
C ARG A 322 16.05 22.01 -47.33
N ILE A 323 16.15 20.80 -47.89
CA ILE A 323 17.34 20.36 -48.66
C ILE A 323 17.23 20.93 -50.08
N HIS A 324 16.04 20.81 -50.68
CA HIS A 324 15.73 21.28 -52.02
C HIS A 324 14.29 21.77 -52.10
N GLU A 325 13.87 22.30 -53.25
CA GLU A 325 12.55 22.90 -53.42
C GLU A 325 11.41 21.90 -53.11
N ASP A 326 11.61 20.64 -53.43
CA ASP A 326 10.70 19.53 -53.16
C ASP A 326 11.04 18.76 -51.87
N LYS A 327 12.24 18.92 -51.30
CA LYS A 327 12.77 18.04 -50.22
C LYS A 327 12.95 18.72 -48.87
N VAL A 328 12.37 18.14 -47.82
CA VAL A 328 12.53 18.57 -46.42
C VAL A 328 13.11 17.45 -45.58
N PHE A 329 14.17 17.75 -44.84
CA PHE A 329 14.70 16.89 -43.79
C PHE A 329 14.16 17.30 -42.43
N GLU A 330 13.70 16.31 -41.67
CA GLU A 330 13.33 16.45 -40.27
C GLU A 330 14.25 15.57 -39.41
N PHE A 331 14.91 16.21 -38.44
CA PHE A 331 15.58 15.55 -37.33
C PHE A 331 14.72 15.70 -36.07
N ARG A 332 14.51 14.59 -35.37
CA ARG A 332 13.78 14.56 -34.10
C ARG A 332 14.55 13.74 -33.07
N LEU A 333 14.72 14.32 -31.89
CA LEU A 333 15.21 13.64 -30.70
C LEU A 333 14.12 13.70 -29.63
N ASP A 334 13.64 12.54 -29.18
CA ASP A 334 12.76 12.41 -28.03
C ASP A 334 13.55 11.87 -26.84
N ALA A 335 13.34 12.46 -25.66
CA ALA A 335 13.93 12.06 -24.39
C ALA A 335 12.80 11.81 -23.38
N ILE A 336 12.54 10.54 -23.05
CA ILE A 336 11.62 10.16 -21.98
C ILE A 336 12.39 10.17 -20.66
N ASN A 337 11.80 10.77 -19.62
CA ASN A 337 12.42 11.03 -18.33
C ASN A 337 13.82 11.66 -18.47
N VAL A 338 13.90 12.83 -19.11
CA VAL A 338 15.17 13.51 -19.41
C VAL A 338 16.02 13.74 -18.15
N LEU A 339 15.37 13.96 -17.00
CA LEU A 339 16.01 14.15 -15.69
C LEU A 339 16.59 12.86 -15.10
N ASN A 340 16.28 11.70 -15.66
CA ASN A 340 16.58 10.39 -15.09
C ASN A 340 16.10 10.26 -13.64
N HIS A 341 14.95 10.87 -13.31
CA HIS A 341 14.37 10.86 -11.97
C HIS A 341 13.58 9.56 -11.75
N PRO A 342 13.91 8.72 -10.76
CA PRO A 342 13.16 7.49 -10.49
C PRO A 342 11.80 7.80 -9.86
N ASN A 343 10.77 7.12 -10.31
CA ASN A 343 9.44 7.15 -9.69
C ASN A 343 9.26 5.91 -8.81
N PHE A 344 9.37 6.10 -7.51
CA PHE A 344 9.21 5.02 -6.54
C PHE A 344 7.75 4.64 -6.37
N ALA A 345 7.46 3.35 -6.31
CA ALA A 345 6.14 2.87 -5.91
C ALA A 345 5.95 3.03 -4.39
N ASN A 346 4.72 2.85 -3.96
CA ASN A 346 4.41 2.73 -2.54
C ASN A 346 5.07 1.47 -1.94
N PRO A 347 5.44 1.49 -0.65
CA PRO A 347 5.57 0.25 0.12
C PRO A 347 4.25 -0.52 0.05
N THR A 348 4.30 -1.85 -0.03
CA THR A 348 3.10 -2.70 -0.14
C THR A 348 3.18 -3.90 0.78
N GLY A 349 2.02 -4.51 1.06
CA GLY A 349 1.92 -5.73 1.86
C GLY A 349 2.64 -5.61 3.21
N ALA A 350 3.49 -6.58 3.52
CA ALA A 350 4.23 -6.63 4.78
C ALA A 350 5.04 -5.36 5.06
N ASN A 351 5.51 -4.62 4.05
CA ASN A 351 6.31 -3.40 4.27
C ASN A 351 5.49 -2.22 4.82
N LEU A 352 4.16 -2.32 4.86
CA LEU A 352 3.28 -1.38 5.57
C LEU A 352 2.82 -1.91 6.94
N SER A 353 3.33 -3.06 7.39
CA SER A 353 3.00 -3.62 8.68
C SER A 353 4.03 -3.26 9.74
N ILE A 354 3.57 -2.84 10.91
CA ILE A 354 4.47 -2.63 12.05
C ILE A 354 5.11 -3.93 12.52
N ASN A 355 4.50 -5.09 12.24
CA ASN A 355 4.97 -6.42 12.63
C ASN A 355 5.83 -7.10 11.55
N ALA A 356 6.21 -6.37 10.49
CA ALA A 356 7.09 -6.89 9.45
C ALA A 356 8.44 -7.36 10.02
N ASN A 357 9.09 -8.30 9.35
CA ASN A 357 10.42 -8.76 9.75
C ASN A 357 11.51 -7.80 9.24
N ASN A 358 11.64 -6.64 9.88
CA ASN A 358 12.64 -5.61 9.57
C ASN A 358 12.54 -5.02 8.14
N THR A 359 11.35 -5.01 7.56
CA THR A 359 11.10 -4.44 6.22
C THR A 359 10.09 -3.28 6.22
N PHE A 360 9.74 -2.75 7.39
CA PHE A 360 8.81 -1.64 7.49
C PHE A 360 9.30 -0.43 6.68
N GLY A 361 8.44 0.08 5.80
CA GLY A 361 8.72 1.18 4.89
C GLY A 361 9.57 0.83 3.67
N LEU A 362 10.00 -0.41 3.47
CA LEU A 362 10.82 -0.81 2.32
C LEU A 362 10.04 -0.68 1.00
N ILE A 363 10.65 0.00 0.03
CA ILE A 363 10.17 0.12 -1.35
C ILE A 363 10.91 -0.89 -2.21
N THR A 364 10.17 -1.76 -2.89
CA THR A 364 10.74 -2.85 -3.71
C THR A 364 10.68 -2.58 -5.21
N THR A 365 9.95 -1.56 -5.65
CA THR A 365 9.77 -1.25 -7.07
C THR A 365 9.90 0.25 -7.36
N ALA A 366 10.49 0.55 -8.51
CA ALA A 366 10.61 1.89 -9.06
C ALA A 366 10.47 1.83 -10.58
N SER A 367 10.04 2.94 -11.18
CA SER A 367 9.87 3.11 -12.62
C SER A 367 10.49 4.43 -13.10
N GLY A 368 10.30 4.76 -14.38
CA GLY A 368 10.86 5.96 -14.98
C GLY A 368 12.26 5.75 -15.54
N SER A 369 12.49 4.72 -16.35
CA SER A 369 13.75 4.60 -17.09
C SER A 369 13.90 5.75 -18.08
N ARG A 370 15.10 6.33 -18.14
CA ARG A 370 15.42 7.32 -19.18
C ARG A 370 15.66 6.62 -20.51
N SER A 371 15.02 7.10 -21.57
CA SER A 371 15.26 6.61 -22.93
C SER A 371 15.38 7.78 -23.91
N PHE A 372 16.16 7.55 -24.96
CA PHE A 372 16.33 8.48 -26.05
C PHE A 372 15.97 7.79 -27.36
N VAL A 373 15.19 8.47 -28.20
CA VAL A 373 14.85 7.99 -29.53
C VAL A 373 15.24 9.08 -30.52
N ILE A 374 16.03 8.69 -31.53
CA ILE A 374 16.40 9.56 -32.63
C ILE A 374 15.63 9.10 -33.85
N ASN A 375 14.99 10.04 -34.53
CA ASN A 375 14.27 9.80 -35.79
C ASN A 375 14.72 10.84 -36.82
N THR A 376 14.93 10.37 -38.05
CA THR A 376 15.22 11.21 -39.21
C THR A 376 14.24 10.88 -40.31
N ARG A 377 13.64 11.89 -40.93
CA ARG A 377 12.70 11.73 -42.04
C ARG A 377 13.08 12.66 -43.20
N ILE A 378 12.97 12.16 -44.42
CA ILE A 378 13.02 12.96 -45.65
C ILE A 378 11.62 12.92 -46.26
N ASN A 379 11.02 14.09 -46.45
CA ASN A 379 9.80 14.26 -47.25
C ASN A 379 10.23 14.74 -48.65
N PHE A 380 9.64 14.18 -49.69
CA PHE A 380 9.91 14.48 -51.11
C PHE A 380 8.60 14.70 -51.86
#